data_AF-A0A3M7NGI6-F1
#
_entry.id   AF-A0A3M7NGI6-F1
#
_cell.length_a   1.000
_cell.length_b   1.000
_cell.length_c   1.000
_cell.angle_alpha   90.00
_cell.angle_beta   90.00
_cell.angle_gamma   90.00
#
_symmetry.space_group_name_H-M   'P 1'
#
loop_
_entity.id
_entity.type
_entity.pdbx_description
1 polymer ?
#
loop_
_entity_poly.entity_id
_entity_poly.type
_entity_poly.pdbx_seq_one_letter_code
_entity_poly.pdbx_strand_id
1 'polypeptide(L)'
;MAPPPPSLKKRRLEEAMHGGRVSRPKKRIRKQRDYHSSESDDDHDDLDLDHGNEGTENNASTVTDQSSAKSKSKRNDPSAFATSISRILSTKLPAARRADPVLARSRNPGRGGEAPADEEEERRLEKKVRAAEKRERQERRQDKARAVQAGATAEEKRLRKTAQRGVVRLFNAVRAAQVRAAEQASKDRRGQGAEAVVGMEKREARAREMSRDAFLQKMMV
;
A
#
# COMPACT_ATOMS: atom_id res chain seq x y z
N MET A 1 32.12 -19.62 -10.95
CA MET A 1 31.75 -18.39 -11.69
C MET A 1 32.11 -17.20 -10.80
N ALA A 2 33.19 -16.46 -11.10
CA ALA A 2 33.65 -15.35 -10.25
C ALA A 2 32.79 -14.09 -10.47
N PRO A 3 32.50 -13.28 -9.41
CA PRO A 3 31.72 -12.06 -9.56
C PRO A 3 32.52 -10.99 -10.32
N PRO A 4 31.89 -10.21 -11.21
CA PRO A 4 32.59 -9.21 -12.03
C PRO A 4 33.11 -8.04 -11.19
N PRO A 5 34.23 -7.40 -11.61
CA PRO A 5 34.89 -6.36 -10.84
C PRO A 5 34.00 -5.10 -10.66
N PRO A 6 34.15 -4.38 -9.53
CA PRO A 6 33.25 -3.32 -9.09
C PRO A 6 33.26 -2.05 -9.97
N SER A 7 34.21 -1.92 -10.90
CA SER A 7 34.35 -0.76 -11.79
C SER A 7 33.25 -0.70 -12.88
N LEU A 8 32.66 -1.84 -13.25
CA LEU A 8 31.60 -1.87 -14.28
C LEU A 8 30.26 -1.32 -13.79
N LYS A 9 30.03 -1.30 -12.47
CA LYS A 9 28.80 -0.75 -11.87
C LYS A 9 28.78 0.79 -11.91
N LYS A 10 29.93 1.44 -11.77
CA LYS A 10 30.05 2.91 -11.81
C LYS A 10 29.85 3.46 -13.23
N ARG A 11 30.40 2.79 -14.25
CA ARG A 11 30.24 3.21 -15.65
C ARG A 11 28.80 3.14 -16.15
N ARG A 12 28.03 2.13 -15.72
CA ARG A 12 26.60 1.99 -16.05
C ARG A 12 25.71 3.07 -15.44
N LEU A 13 26.12 3.67 -14.32
CA LEU A 13 25.35 4.70 -13.63
C LEU A 13 25.57 6.08 -14.27
N GLU A 14 26.80 6.39 -14.69
CA GLU A 14 27.12 7.64 -15.40
C GLU A 14 26.51 7.69 -16.82
N GLU A 15 26.50 6.56 -17.52
CA GLU A 15 25.90 6.45 -18.86
C GLU A 15 24.36 6.61 -18.84
N ALA A 16 23.72 6.34 -17.68
CA ALA A 16 22.29 6.56 -17.46
C ALA A 16 21.92 8.04 -17.18
N MET A 17 22.89 8.85 -16.74
CA MET A 17 22.69 10.26 -16.40
C MET A 17 22.94 11.21 -17.59
N HIS A 18 23.66 10.76 -18.63
CA HIS A 18 24.03 11.57 -19.80
C HIS A 18 23.12 11.38 -21.04
N GLY A 19 21.87 10.96 -20.85
CA GLY A 19 20.83 11.06 -21.91
C GLY A 19 20.84 9.95 -22.98
N GLY A 20 21.58 8.85 -22.76
CA GLY A 20 21.43 7.66 -23.59
C GLY A 20 20.04 7.06 -23.40
N ARG A 21 19.24 6.98 -24.47
CA ARG A 21 17.91 6.33 -24.45
C ARG A 21 18.07 4.85 -24.13
N VAL A 22 18.09 4.52 -22.85
CA VAL A 22 18.06 3.13 -22.40
C VAL A 22 16.70 2.58 -22.79
N SER A 23 16.67 1.80 -23.87
CA SER A 23 15.48 1.08 -24.33
C SER A 23 14.91 0.30 -23.14
N ARG A 24 13.84 0.82 -22.55
CA ARG A 24 13.10 0.16 -21.46
C ARG A 24 12.83 -1.27 -21.92
N PRO A 25 13.23 -2.31 -21.16
CA PRO A 25 12.96 -3.68 -21.56
C PRO A 25 11.44 -3.83 -21.72
N LYS A 26 10.97 -4.09 -22.95
CA LYS A 26 9.55 -4.35 -23.23
C LYS A 26 9.15 -5.57 -22.42
N LYS A 27 8.27 -5.39 -21.43
CA LYS A 27 7.65 -6.49 -20.70
C LYS A 27 6.94 -7.39 -21.71
N ARG A 28 7.49 -8.58 -21.97
CA ARG A 28 6.80 -9.63 -22.71
C ARG A 28 5.68 -10.13 -21.80
N ILE A 29 4.46 -9.64 -22.03
CA ILE A 29 3.27 -10.22 -21.40
C ILE A 29 3.10 -11.60 -22.03
N ARG A 30 3.57 -12.63 -21.31
CA ARG A 30 3.30 -14.02 -21.66
C ARG A 30 1.82 -14.22 -21.39
N LYS A 31 1.01 -14.31 -22.47
CA LYS A 31 -0.40 -14.70 -22.36
C LYS A 31 -0.45 -16.05 -21.64
N GLN A 32 -0.80 -16.06 -20.36
CA GLN A 32 -1.15 -17.28 -19.65
C GLN A 32 -2.35 -17.89 -20.37
N ARG A 33 -2.17 -19.06 -20.98
CA ARG A 33 -3.29 -19.83 -21.57
C ARG A 33 -3.84 -20.88 -20.60
N ASP A 34 -3.16 -21.13 -19.49
CA ASP A 34 -3.55 -22.17 -18.54
C ASP A 34 -3.54 -21.63 -17.11
N TYR A 35 -4.74 -21.55 -16.52
CA TYR A 35 -4.96 -21.35 -15.10
C TYR A 35 -4.70 -22.68 -14.40
N HIS A 36 -3.48 -22.89 -13.91
CA HIS A 36 -3.22 -23.96 -12.95
C HIS A 36 -3.49 -23.42 -11.55
N SER A 37 -4.62 -23.85 -10.99
CA SER A 37 -4.93 -23.74 -9.57
C SER A 37 -4.04 -24.73 -8.83
N SER A 38 -2.89 -24.28 -8.33
CA SER A 38 -2.19 -25.00 -7.27
C SER A 38 -2.69 -24.47 -5.95
N GLU A 39 -3.56 -25.27 -5.31
CA GLU A 39 -3.80 -25.27 -3.88
C GLU A 39 -2.43 -25.29 -3.17
N SER A 40 -2.14 -24.29 -2.34
CA SER A 40 -1.11 -24.37 -1.33
C SER A 40 -1.81 -24.07 -0.02
N ASP A 41 -2.20 -25.15 0.67
CA ASP A 41 -2.28 -25.15 2.13
C ASP A 41 -0.92 -24.65 2.63
N ASP A 42 -0.94 -23.60 3.45
CA ASP A 42 0.20 -23.26 4.29
C ASP A 42 -0.39 -22.96 5.68
N ASP A 43 0.14 -23.72 6.62
CA ASP A 43 -0.39 -24.01 7.93
C ASP A 43 -0.46 -22.78 8.84
N HIS A 44 -1.38 -22.89 9.80
CA HIS A 44 -1.57 -21.96 10.90
C HIS A 44 -0.37 -21.98 11.85
N ASP A 45 0.40 -20.88 11.91
CA ASP A 45 1.29 -20.61 13.04
C ASP A 45 0.46 -20.03 14.20
N ASP A 46 0.15 -20.88 15.18
CA ASP A 46 -0.34 -20.51 16.51
C ASP A 46 0.80 -19.82 17.29
N LEU A 47 0.73 -18.49 17.38
CA LEU A 47 1.57 -17.71 18.30
C LEU A 47 0.89 -17.64 19.67
N ASP A 48 1.25 -18.61 20.51
CA ASP A 48 1.01 -18.60 21.95
C ASP A 48 1.78 -17.44 22.59
N LEU A 49 1.03 -16.54 23.24
CA LEU A 49 1.53 -15.35 23.93
C LEU A 49 1.19 -15.51 25.41
N ASP A 50 1.99 -16.32 26.11
CA ASP A 50 1.98 -16.37 27.57
C ASP A 50 3.01 -15.41 28.17
N HIS A 51 2.58 -14.72 29.22
CA HIS A 51 3.15 -13.51 29.78
C HIS A 51 3.93 -13.85 31.06
N GLY A 52 5.20 -14.23 30.93
CA GLY A 52 6.11 -14.44 32.07
C GLY A 52 6.96 -13.21 32.37
N ASN A 53 6.48 -12.30 33.22
CA ASN A 53 7.31 -11.26 33.87
C ASN A 53 7.38 -11.55 35.37
N GLU A 54 8.48 -12.14 35.82
CA GLU A 54 8.77 -12.32 37.24
C GLU A 54 10.29 -12.19 37.51
N GLY A 55 10.62 -11.43 38.55
CA GLY A 55 11.81 -11.65 39.37
C GLY A 55 13.16 -11.18 38.81
N THR A 56 13.52 -9.93 39.09
CA THR A 56 14.93 -9.48 39.07
C THR A 56 15.68 -10.08 40.26
N GLU A 57 16.65 -10.96 40.01
CA GLU A 57 17.68 -11.31 40.98
C GLU A 57 19.06 -11.35 40.30
N ASN A 58 19.86 -10.30 40.49
CA ASN A 58 21.29 -10.32 40.24
C ASN A 58 22.00 -10.17 41.57
N ASN A 59 22.58 -11.28 42.06
CA ASN A 59 23.38 -11.34 43.27
C ASN A 59 24.68 -12.10 43.00
N ALA A 60 25.75 -11.36 42.72
CA ALA A 60 27.17 -11.72 42.85
C ALA A 60 28.00 -10.61 42.20
N SER A 61 29.08 -10.05 42.74
CA SER A 61 29.77 -10.09 44.03
C SER A 61 30.87 -9.01 43.94
N THR A 62 31.44 -8.62 45.09
CA THR A 62 32.75 -7.93 45.25
C THR A 62 32.73 -6.41 45.54
N VAL A 63 32.76 -6.13 46.85
CA VAL A 63 33.59 -5.14 47.58
C VAL A 63 33.97 -3.84 46.85
N THR A 64 33.32 -2.73 47.21
CA THR A 64 34.02 -1.54 47.76
C THR A 64 33.02 -0.51 48.29
N ASP A 65 33.35 -0.04 49.49
CA ASP A 65 32.73 1.03 50.26
C ASP A 65 32.70 2.34 49.45
N GLN A 66 31.50 2.89 49.22
CA GLN A 66 31.26 4.33 49.15
C GLN A 66 29.75 4.61 49.07
N SER A 67 29.26 5.26 50.12
CA SER A 67 27.94 5.85 50.22
C SER A 67 27.66 6.78 49.03
N SER A 68 26.88 6.31 48.06
CA SER A 68 26.37 7.10 46.95
C SER A 68 25.29 8.06 47.46
N ALA A 69 25.72 9.13 48.13
CA ALA A 69 24.87 10.27 48.42
C ALA A 69 24.37 10.85 47.09
N LYS A 70 23.09 10.64 46.78
CA LYS A 70 22.39 11.25 45.65
C LYS A 70 22.63 12.76 45.70
N SER A 71 23.39 13.31 44.75
CA SER A 71 23.62 14.75 44.69
C SER A 71 22.28 15.45 44.47
N LYS A 72 21.82 16.22 45.47
CA LYS A 72 20.60 17.01 45.38
C LYS A 72 20.68 17.89 44.12
N SER A 73 19.57 17.95 43.37
CA SER A 73 19.57 18.61 42.07
C SER A 73 19.82 20.12 42.26
N LYS A 74 20.86 20.65 41.62
CA LYS A 74 21.25 22.08 41.62
C LYS A 74 20.25 22.99 40.88
N ARG A 75 18.99 22.57 40.77
CA ARG A 75 17.96 23.22 39.95
C ARG A 75 17.24 24.34 40.70
N ASN A 76 17.40 24.45 42.02
CA ASN A 76 16.75 25.50 42.82
C ASN A 76 17.58 25.92 44.04
N ASP A 77 18.89 26.09 43.86
CA ASP A 77 19.77 26.65 44.90
C ASP A 77 20.08 28.12 44.58
N PRO A 78 19.64 29.10 45.39
CA PRO A 78 19.86 30.52 45.10
C PRO A 78 21.35 30.89 45.12
N SER A 79 22.17 30.19 45.91
CA SER A 79 23.62 30.37 45.94
C SER A 79 24.32 29.85 44.68
N ALA A 80 23.86 28.73 44.12
CA ALA A 80 24.36 28.20 42.85
C ALA A 80 23.97 29.10 41.68
N PHE A 81 22.74 29.62 41.71
CA PHE A 81 22.25 30.63 40.75
C PHE A 81 23.10 31.90 40.79
N ALA A 82 23.31 32.49 41.98
CA ALA A 82 24.16 33.67 42.15
C ALA A 82 25.59 33.42 41.68
N THR A 83 26.17 32.27 42.00
CA THR A 83 27.52 31.88 41.55
C THR A 83 27.59 31.74 40.02
N SER A 84 26.54 31.18 39.40
CA SER A 84 26.45 31.06 37.95
C SER A 84 26.37 32.43 37.27
N ILE A 85 25.58 33.36 37.83
CA ILE A 85 25.47 34.73 37.32
C ILE A 85 26.81 35.46 37.46
N SER A 86 27.47 35.39 38.61
CA SER A 86 28.78 36.00 38.81
C SER A 86 29.82 35.45 37.82
N ARG A 87 29.80 34.15 37.50
CA ARG A 87 30.66 33.56 36.45
C ARG A 87 30.30 34.04 35.05
N ILE A 88 29.01 34.20 34.74
CA ILE A 88 28.54 34.69 33.44
C ILE A 88 28.90 36.17 33.23
N LEU A 89 28.90 36.96 34.29
CA LEU A 89 29.29 38.37 34.27
C LEU A 89 30.81 38.57 34.27
N SER A 90 31.56 37.64 34.87
CA SER A 90 33.03 37.71 34.95
C SER A 90 33.75 37.13 33.73
N THR A 91 33.05 36.46 32.81
CA THR A 91 33.65 35.82 31.63
C THR A 91 33.50 36.68 30.37
N LYS A 92 34.60 36.88 29.64
CA LYS A 92 34.66 37.64 28.39
C LYS A 92 34.45 36.73 27.18
N LEU A 93 33.70 37.18 26.17
CA LEU A 93 33.55 36.44 24.92
C LEU A 93 34.91 36.30 24.19
N PRO A 94 35.24 35.10 23.67
CA PRO A 94 36.42 34.90 22.84
C PRO A 94 36.32 35.78 21.58
N ALA A 95 37.46 36.25 21.05
CA ALA A 95 37.51 37.26 19.99
C ALA A 95 36.63 36.93 18.77
N ALA A 96 36.56 35.65 18.39
CA ALA A 96 35.74 35.15 17.28
C ALA A 96 34.22 35.34 17.47
N ARG A 97 33.73 35.47 18.72
CA ARG A 97 32.29 35.59 19.05
C ARG A 97 31.90 37.01 19.47
N ARG A 98 32.78 37.99 19.25
CA ARG A 98 32.53 39.41 19.60
C ARG A 98 31.74 40.17 18.55
N ALA A 99 31.64 39.67 17.32
CA ALA A 99 30.86 40.30 16.26
C ALA A 99 29.36 40.34 16.63
N ASP A 100 28.82 39.24 17.18
CA ASP A 100 27.41 39.12 17.57
C ASP A 100 27.26 38.63 19.02
N PRO A 101 27.30 39.54 20.00
CA PRO A 101 27.28 39.17 21.42
C PRO A 101 25.94 38.55 21.87
N VAL A 102 24.84 38.80 21.14
CA VAL A 102 23.49 38.31 21.47
C VAL A 102 23.33 36.83 21.10
N LEU A 103 23.95 36.37 19.99
CA LEU A 103 23.83 35.01 19.47
C LEU A 103 24.96 34.07 19.94
N ALA A 104 25.97 34.60 20.65
CA ALA A 104 27.14 33.83 21.08
C ALA A 104 26.86 32.81 22.18
N ARG A 105 25.79 33.00 22.96
CA ARG A 105 25.42 32.17 24.13
C ARG A 105 24.17 31.32 23.92
N SER A 106 23.39 31.54 22.86
CA SER A 106 22.29 30.63 22.52
C SER A 106 22.85 29.30 22.02
N ARG A 107 22.16 28.20 22.34
CA ARG A 107 22.51 26.85 21.91
C ARG A 107 22.42 26.79 20.38
N ASN A 108 23.57 27.05 19.75
CA ASN A 108 23.97 26.75 18.39
C ASN A 108 23.41 27.65 17.26
N PRO A 109 24.15 28.69 16.82
CA PRO A 109 23.95 29.31 15.50
C PRO A 109 24.62 28.50 14.36
N GLY A 110 24.78 27.19 14.56
CA GLY A 110 25.44 26.26 13.66
C GLY A 110 24.51 25.10 13.29
N ARG A 111 23.45 25.43 12.56
CA ARG A 111 22.52 24.46 11.92
C ARG A 111 23.21 23.78 10.73
N GLY A 112 24.30 23.07 11.00
CA GLY A 112 24.99 22.19 10.06
C GLY A 112 24.83 20.70 10.39
N GLY A 113 24.14 20.37 11.49
CA GLY A 113 23.91 19.00 11.96
C GLY A 113 22.45 18.60 12.17
N GLU A 114 21.49 19.50 11.90
CA GLU A 114 20.05 19.20 12.03
C GLU A 114 19.47 18.53 10.77
N ALA A 115 20.09 18.70 9.61
CA ALA A 115 19.62 18.07 8.36
C ALA A 115 19.40 16.54 8.47
N PRO A 116 20.32 15.72 9.03
CA PRO A 116 20.07 14.28 9.16
C PRO A 116 19.05 13.93 10.26
N ALA A 117 18.91 14.76 11.29
CA ALA A 117 17.91 14.53 12.35
C ALA A 117 16.49 14.86 11.86
N ASP A 118 16.35 15.96 11.13
CA ASP A 118 15.10 16.37 10.49
C ASP A 118 14.67 15.32 9.45
N GLU A 119 15.60 14.78 8.65
CA GLU A 119 15.32 13.69 7.69
C GLU A 119 14.86 12.38 8.34
N GLU A 120 15.42 12.02 9.50
CA GLU A 120 14.99 10.82 10.24
C GLU A 120 13.59 10.98 10.84
N GLU A 121 13.26 12.18 11.31
CA GLU A 121 11.94 12.50 11.85
C GLU A 121 10.88 12.55 10.74
N GLU A 122 11.18 13.14 9.58
CA GLU A 122 10.31 13.12 8.41
C GLU A 122 10.00 11.67 7.95
N ARG A 123 11.03 10.81 7.87
CA ARG A 123 10.83 9.38 7.54
C ARG A 123 9.98 8.63 8.57
N ARG A 124 10.06 8.99 9.85
CA ARG A 124 9.22 8.42 10.92
C ARG A 124 7.77 8.89 10.80
N LEU A 125 7.55 10.16 10.47
CA LEU A 125 6.22 10.72 10.23
C LEU A 125 5.56 10.10 9.00
N GLU A 126 6.28 9.96 7.89
CA GLU A 126 5.77 9.31 6.67
C GLU A 126 5.36 7.85 6.91
N LYS A 127 6.16 7.10 7.68
CA LYS A 127 5.82 5.72 8.06
C LYS A 127 4.54 5.65 8.90
N LYS A 128 4.35 6.60 9.83
CA LYS A 128 3.13 6.70 10.65
C LYS A 128 1.90 7.02 9.81
N VAL A 129 2.01 7.97 8.87
CA VAL A 129 0.92 8.32 7.94
C VAL A 129 0.54 7.12 7.07
N ARG A 130 1.52 6.43 6.49
CA ARG A 130 1.26 5.23 5.67
C ARG A 130 0.66 4.08 6.49
N ALA A 131 1.05 3.93 7.75
CA ALA A 131 0.46 2.93 8.63
C ALA A 131 -0.99 3.28 8.99
N ALA A 132 -1.29 4.55 9.26
CA ALA A 132 -2.64 5.04 9.53
C ALA A 132 -3.56 4.87 8.32
N GLU A 133 -3.11 5.25 7.11
CA GLU A 133 -3.87 5.07 5.87
C GLU A 133 -4.18 3.58 5.60
N LYS A 134 -3.21 2.69 5.85
CA LYS A 134 -3.42 1.24 5.73
C LYS A 134 -4.44 0.72 6.74
N ARG A 135 -4.42 1.20 7.99
CA ARG A 135 -5.40 0.84 9.03
C ARG A 135 -6.80 1.33 8.67
N GLU A 136 -6.93 2.59 8.23
CA GLU A 136 -8.22 3.14 7.78
C GLU A 136 -8.79 2.34 6.60
N ARG A 137 -7.95 1.95 5.63
CA ARG A 137 -8.38 1.10 4.51
C ARG A 137 -8.85 -0.28 4.98
N GLN A 138 -8.23 -0.85 6.02
CA GLN A 138 -8.65 -2.13 6.59
C GLN A 138 -9.94 -1.99 7.39
N GLU A 139 -10.10 -0.95 8.21
CA GLU A 139 -11.35 -0.64 8.92
C GLU A 139 -12.51 -0.44 7.94
N ARG A 140 -12.33 0.34 6.88
CA ARG A 140 -13.33 0.48 5.81
C ARG A 140 -13.69 -0.85 5.13
N ARG A 141 -12.79 -1.82 5.08
CA ARG A 141 -13.08 -3.18 4.57
C ARG A 141 -13.83 -4.01 5.61
N GLN A 142 -13.45 -3.90 6.88
CA GLN A 142 -14.10 -4.58 8.01
C GLN A 142 -15.52 -4.04 8.23
N ASP A 143 -15.74 -2.73 8.14
CA ASP A 143 -17.07 -2.11 8.25
C ASP A 143 -17.99 -2.53 7.11
N LYS A 144 -17.48 -2.61 5.88
CA LYS A 144 -18.23 -3.16 4.74
C LYS A 144 -18.55 -4.64 4.95
N ALA A 145 -17.62 -5.41 5.51
CA ALA A 145 -17.88 -6.81 5.85
C ALA A 145 -18.93 -6.92 6.97
N ARG A 146 -18.85 -6.09 8.01
CA ARG A 146 -19.74 -6.03 9.17
C ARG A 146 -21.14 -5.55 8.83
N ALA A 147 -21.28 -4.51 8.01
CA ALA A 147 -22.56 -4.03 7.49
C ALA A 147 -23.27 -5.10 6.66
N VAL A 148 -22.51 -5.88 5.89
CA VAL A 148 -23.06 -7.04 5.17
C VAL A 148 -23.35 -8.20 6.15
N GLN A 149 -22.68 -8.31 7.29
CA GLN A 149 -22.89 -9.30 8.38
C GLN A 149 -24.14 -9.07 9.22
N ALA A 150 -24.61 -7.82 9.33
CA ALA A 150 -25.66 -7.45 10.27
C ALA A 150 -27.08 -7.98 9.97
N GLY A 151 -27.32 -8.66 8.84
CA GLY A 151 -28.67 -9.11 8.47
C GLY A 151 -28.81 -10.44 7.74
N ALA A 152 -27.72 -11.12 7.40
CA ALA A 152 -27.77 -12.42 6.72
C ALA A 152 -26.78 -13.37 7.38
N THR A 153 -27.24 -14.56 7.76
CA THR A 153 -26.37 -15.60 8.32
C THR A 153 -25.26 -15.92 7.33
N ALA A 154 -24.08 -16.33 7.82
CA ALA A 154 -22.93 -16.59 6.95
C ALA A 154 -23.24 -17.63 5.85
N GLU A 155 -24.14 -18.57 6.15
CA GLU A 155 -24.62 -19.61 5.25
C GLU A 155 -25.51 -19.07 4.13
N GLU A 156 -26.47 -18.19 4.45
CA GLU A 156 -27.34 -17.55 3.46
C GLU A 156 -26.52 -16.80 2.40
N LYS A 157 -25.45 -16.11 2.82
CA LYS A 157 -24.53 -15.43 1.90
C LYS A 157 -23.77 -16.38 0.99
N ARG A 158 -23.37 -17.55 1.51
CA ARG A 158 -22.70 -18.58 0.70
C ARG A 158 -23.64 -19.11 -0.36
N LEU A 159 -24.87 -19.44 0.02
CA LEU A 159 -25.92 -19.90 -0.89
C LEU A 159 -26.27 -18.84 -1.94
N ARG A 160 -26.44 -17.57 -1.53
CA ARG A 160 -26.68 -16.45 -2.45
C ARG A 160 -25.55 -16.27 -3.45
N LYS A 161 -24.29 -16.37 -3.02
CA LYS A 161 -23.13 -16.27 -3.93
C LYS A 161 -23.04 -17.45 -4.89
N THR A 162 -23.35 -18.67 -4.46
CA THR A 162 -23.41 -19.84 -5.34
C THR A 162 -24.50 -19.70 -6.40
N ALA A 163 -25.71 -19.28 -6.00
CA ALA A 163 -26.80 -19.00 -6.92
C ALA A 163 -26.45 -17.85 -7.89
N GLN A 164 -25.89 -16.74 -7.38
CA GLN A 164 -25.44 -15.61 -8.20
C GLN A 164 -24.38 -16.04 -9.24
N ARG A 165 -23.41 -16.88 -8.85
CA ARG A 165 -22.43 -17.45 -9.79
C ARG A 165 -23.10 -18.28 -10.88
N GLY A 166 -24.15 -19.05 -10.55
CA GLY A 166 -24.96 -19.78 -11.52
C GLY A 166 -25.67 -18.85 -12.52
N VAL A 167 -26.37 -17.82 -12.02
CA VAL A 167 -27.07 -16.84 -12.85
C VAL A 167 -26.09 -16.10 -13.79
N VAL A 168 -24.93 -15.69 -13.29
CA VAL A 168 -23.91 -15.00 -14.09
C VAL A 168 -23.35 -15.90 -15.19
N ARG A 169 -23.13 -17.19 -14.91
CA ARG A 169 -22.67 -18.16 -15.93
C ARG A 169 -23.70 -18.34 -17.03
N LEU A 170 -24.97 -18.51 -16.67
CA LEU A 170 -26.06 -18.66 -17.65
C LEU A 170 -26.26 -17.38 -18.45
N PHE A 171 -26.28 -16.22 -17.81
CA PHE A 171 -26.39 -14.94 -18.49
C PHE A 171 -25.26 -14.71 -19.49
N ASN A 172 -24.02 -15.00 -19.10
CA ASN A 172 -22.87 -14.88 -19.99
C ASN A 172 -22.91 -15.92 -21.11
N ALA A 173 -23.36 -17.14 -20.85
CA ALA A 173 -23.53 -18.18 -21.87
C ALA A 173 -24.60 -17.77 -22.89
N VAL A 174 -25.75 -17.27 -22.44
CA VAL A 174 -26.84 -16.78 -23.30
C VAL A 174 -26.37 -15.57 -24.11
N ARG A 175 -25.72 -14.59 -23.48
CA ARG A 175 -25.18 -13.42 -24.19
C ARG A 175 -24.13 -13.84 -25.23
N ALA A 176 -23.22 -14.75 -24.87
CA ALA A 176 -22.23 -15.26 -25.81
C ALA A 176 -22.88 -16.03 -26.97
N ALA A 177 -23.92 -16.82 -26.70
CA ALA A 177 -24.69 -17.50 -27.74
C ALA A 177 -25.41 -16.51 -28.66
N GLN A 178 -26.02 -15.45 -28.12
CA GLN A 178 -26.65 -14.39 -28.90
C GLN A 178 -25.65 -13.64 -29.78
N VAL A 179 -24.49 -13.27 -29.23
CA VAL A 179 -23.42 -12.61 -29.99
C VAL A 179 -22.87 -13.53 -31.07
N ARG A 180 -22.65 -14.82 -30.76
CA ARG A 180 -22.19 -15.82 -31.74
C ARG A 180 -23.23 -16.05 -32.84
N ALA A 181 -24.51 -16.10 -32.52
CA ALA A 181 -25.58 -16.22 -33.52
C ALA A 181 -25.66 -14.98 -34.43
N ALA A 182 -25.52 -13.77 -33.85
CA ALA A 182 -25.45 -12.54 -34.63
C ALA A 182 -24.19 -12.47 -35.50
N GLU A 183 -23.03 -12.86 -34.97
CA GLU A 183 -21.77 -12.92 -35.72
C GLU A 183 -21.82 -13.98 -36.83
N GLN A 184 -22.39 -15.15 -36.58
CA GLN A 184 -22.57 -16.19 -37.58
C GLN A 184 -23.49 -15.73 -38.70
N ALA A 185 -24.64 -15.12 -38.36
CA ALA A 185 -25.51 -14.48 -39.35
C ALA A 185 -24.78 -13.39 -40.15
N SER A 186 -23.92 -12.60 -39.51
CA SER A 186 -23.10 -11.59 -40.22
C SER A 186 -22.02 -12.21 -41.12
N LYS A 187 -21.44 -13.35 -40.72
CA LYS A 187 -20.44 -14.09 -41.50
C LYS A 187 -21.07 -14.82 -42.68
N ASP A 188 -22.22 -15.45 -42.48
CA ASP A 188 -23.00 -16.08 -43.54
C ASP A 188 -23.43 -15.03 -44.57
N ARG A 189 -23.86 -13.84 -44.13
CA ARG A 189 -24.12 -12.67 -45.01
C ARG A 189 -22.88 -12.12 -45.71
N ARG A 190 -21.68 -12.23 -45.11
CA ARG A 190 -20.41 -11.84 -45.74
C ARG A 190 -19.91 -12.88 -46.73
N GLY A 191 -20.18 -14.17 -46.49
CA GLY A 191 -19.83 -15.29 -47.37
C GLY A 191 -20.80 -15.44 -48.55
N GLN A 192 -22.08 -15.13 -48.36
CA GLN A 192 -23.09 -15.03 -49.40
C GLN A 192 -23.05 -13.62 -50.01
N GLY A 193 -22.06 -13.36 -50.87
CA GLY A 193 -21.91 -12.19 -51.76
C GLY A 193 -22.67 -10.90 -51.40
N ALA A 194 -21.93 -9.84 -51.08
CA ALA A 194 -22.41 -8.52 -50.66
C ALA A 194 -23.42 -7.80 -51.59
N GLU A 195 -23.76 -8.36 -52.75
CA GLU A 195 -24.60 -7.73 -53.77
C GLU A 195 -26.10 -8.04 -53.62
N ALA A 196 -26.50 -9.19 -53.07
CA ALA A 196 -27.91 -9.60 -52.97
C ALA A 196 -28.58 -9.21 -51.62
N VAL A 197 -27.83 -8.71 -50.64
CA VAL A 197 -28.23 -8.67 -49.22
C VAL A 197 -28.55 -7.25 -48.71
N VAL A 198 -28.45 -6.22 -49.54
CA VAL A 198 -28.73 -4.83 -49.10
C VAL A 198 -30.24 -4.55 -49.10
N GLY A 199 -30.91 -4.87 -47.98
CA GLY A 199 -32.34 -4.57 -47.76
C GLY A 199 -33.13 -5.66 -47.05
N MET A 200 -32.64 -6.90 -47.06
CA MET A 200 -33.26 -8.02 -46.34
C MET A 200 -33.26 -7.80 -44.82
N GLU A 201 -32.26 -7.10 -44.29
CA GLU A 201 -32.13 -6.83 -42.86
C GLU A 201 -33.28 -5.98 -42.29
N LYS A 202 -33.76 -4.97 -43.04
CA LYS A 202 -34.91 -4.15 -42.64
C LYS A 202 -36.22 -4.95 -42.69
N ARG A 203 -36.35 -5.86 -43.66
CA ARG A 203 -37.52 -6.75 -43.79
C ARG A 203 -37.52 -7.83 -42.69
N GLU A 204 -36.35 -8.37 -42.37
CA GLU A 204 -36.16 -9.37 -41.31
C GLU A 204 -36.39 -8.76 -39.91
N ALA A 205 -35.92 -7.52 -39.66
CA ALA A 205 -36.18 -6.81 -38.41
C ALA A 205 -37.69 -6.59 -38.18
N ARG A 206 -38.41 -6.11 -39.21
CA ARG A 206 -39.88 -5.97 -39.16
C ARG A 206 -40.59 -7.31 -38.94
N ALA A 207 -40.14 -8.39 -39.59
CA ALA A 207 -40.69 -9.71 -39.38
C ALA A 207 -40.48 -10.22 -37.94
N ARG A 208 -39.31 -9.92 -37.34
CA ARG A 208 -39.02 -10.26 -35.94
C ARG A 208 -39.88 -9.48 -34.96
N GLU A 209 -40.11 -8.19 -35.20
CA GLU A 209 -41.02 -7.36 -34.39
C GLU A 209 -42.46 -7.91 -34.46
N MET A 210 -42.98 -8.14 -35.66
CA MET A 210 -44.32 -8.74 -35.83
C MET A 210 -44.42 -10.13 -35.19
N SER A 211 -43.35 -10.95 -35.20
CA SER A 211 -43.34 -12.25 -34.52
C SER A 211 -43.28 -12.13 -32.99
N ARG A 212 -42.61 -11.10 -32.45
CA ARG A 212 -42.53 -10.85 -31.01
C ARG A 212 -43.89 -10.37 -30.49
N ASP A 213 -44.52 -9.45 -31.20
CA ASP A 213 -45.84 -8.92 -30.83
C ASP A 213 -46.91 -10.02 -30.93
N ALA A 214 -46.87 -10.85 -31.98
CA ALA A 214 -47.78 -12.00 -32.11
C ALA A 214 -47.57 -13.05 -31.00
N PHE A 215 -46.33 -13.26 -30.56
CA PHE A 215 -46.04 -14.16 -29.44
C PHE A 215 -46.56 -13.59 -28.11
N LEU A 216 -46.36 -12.30 -27.85
CA LEU A 216 -46.86 -11.64 -26.64
C LEU A 216 -48.39 -11.62 -26.59
N GLN A 217 -49.04 -11.37 -27.73
CA GLN A 217 -50.48 -11.39 -27.86
C GLN A 217 -51.06 -12.78 -27.58
N LYS A 218 -50.34 -13.86 -27.95
CA LYS A 218 -50.72 -15.24 -27.63
C LYS A 218 -50.52 -15.61 -26.16
N MET A 219 -49.62 -14.93 -25.44
CA MET A 219 -49.35 -15.15 -24.02
C MET A 219 -50.22 -14.29 -23.08
N MET A 220 -50.93 -13.29 -23.62
CA MET A 220 -51.84 -12.40 -22.88
C MET A 220 -53.32 -12.83 -22.95
N VAL A 221 -53.60 -14.06 -23.40
CA VAL A 221 -54.92 -14.72 -23.36
C VAL A 221 -54.86 -15.86 -22.35
#